data_AF-A0A537TI62-F1
#
_entry.id   AF-A0A537TI62-F1
#
_cell.length_a   1.000
_cell.length_b   1.000
_cell.length_c   1.000
_cell.angle_alpha   90.00
_cell.angle_beta   90.00
_cell.angle_gamma   90.00
#
_symmetry.space_group_name_H-M   'P 1'
#
loop_
_entity.id
_entity.type
_entity.pdbx_description
1 polymer ?
#
loop_
_entity_poly.entity_id
_entity_poly.type
_entity_poly.pdbx_seq_one_letter_code
_entity_poly.pdbx_strand_id
1 'polypeptide(L)'
;MARGRHRSRAAAVARAAVLPPRPSALRPRRRCHCRRSRRSRGRRRQGDDRFFALLARNAAQLEPIELEHAFVETPARGRIERGAGTARVVEGGGPIRAKPLRRILDEHPRFARPALLKLDTDGFDVPILLANLDLLARTRPVLFFEYDPYLGATPDVFERLREIGYRRLDVYENTGEHVRSLELPGDIHGEYVGHRGARYADVCIRP
;
A
#
# COMPACT_ATOMS: atom_id res chain seq x y z
N MET A 1 -1.07 -28.35 31.29
CA MET A 1 -0.97 -26.87 31.37
C MET A 1 -0.35 -26.34 30.08
N ALA A 2 -1.18 -25.94 29.10
CA ALA A 2 -0.71 -25.41 27.82
C ALA A 2 -0.42 -23.91 27.96
N ARG A 3 0.84 -23.51 27.81
CA ARG A 3 1.23 -22.10 27.72
C ARG A 3 0.90 -21.59 26.32
N GLY A 4 -0.20 -20.83 26.20
CA GLY A 4 -0.53 -20.08 25.00
C GLY A 4 0.54 -19.04 24.72
N ARG A 5 1.21 -19.14 23.57
CA ARG A 5 2.10 -18.10 23.07
C ARG A 5 1.24 -16.95 22.54
N HIS A 6 1.20 -15.85 23.28
CA HIS A 6 0.68 -14.58 22.78
C HIS A 6 1.47 -14.19 21.52
N ARG A 7 0.77 -14.13 20.38
CA ARG A 7 1.32 -13.60 19.13
C ARG A 7 1.33 -12.06 19.28
N SER A 8 2.49 -11.49 19.55
CA SER A 8 2.73 -10.05 19.48
C SER A 8 2.37 -9.53 18.08
N ARG A 9 1.41 -8.61 18.01
CA ARG A 9 1.01 -7.96 16.76
C ARG A 9 1.91 -6.73 16.55
N ALA A 10 2.83 -6.81 15.60
CA ALA A 10 3.66 -5.68 15.16
C ALA A 10 2.83 -4.70 14.29
N ALA A 11 3.40 -3.58 13.84
CA ALA A 11 2.79 -2.59 12.93
C ALA A 11 3.87 -1.92 12.04
N ALA A 12 3.91 -2.10 10.72
CA ALA A 12 5.03 -1.66 9.87
C ALA A 12 4.95 -0.20 9.37
N VAL A 13 6.07 0.31 8.81
CA VAL A 13 6.09 1.62 8.14
C VAL A 13 5.39 1.54 6.79
N ALA A 14 4.40 2.40 6.58
CA ALA A 14 3.70 2.44 5.31
C ALA A 14 4.39 3.32 4.25
N ARG A 15 4.88 2.71 3.16
CA ARG A 15 5.19 3.42 1.90
C ARG A 15 3.98 3.49 0.99
N ALA A 16 3.07 4.39 1.31
CA ALA A 16 1.90 4.57 0.46
C ALA A 16 2.17 5.58 -0.66
N ALA A 17 2.03 5.16 -1.92
CA ALA A 17 2.05 6.08 -3.05
C ALA A 17 0.65 6.28 -3.64
N VAL A 18 0.22 7.53 -3.72
CA VAL A 18 -1.10 7.88 -4.28
C VAL A 18 -0.95 8.74 -5.52
N LEU A 19 -1.56 8.30 -6.63
CA LEU A 19 -1.67 9.10 -7.86
C LEU A 19 -3.04 9.80 -7.90
N PRO A 20 -3.14 11.07 -8.36
CA PRO A 20 -4.43 11.74 -8.52
C PRO A 20 -5.24 11.14 -9.68
N PRO A 21 -6.56 11.39 -9.75
CA PRO A 21 -7.41 10.92 -10.84
C PRO A 21 -6.95 11.51 -12.19
N ARG A 22 -7.07 10.71 -13.26
CA ARG A 22 -6.86 11.21 -14.62
C ARG A 22 -8.00 12.19 -14.97
N PRO A 23 -7.73 13.38 -15.52
CA PRO A 23 -8.80 14.24 -16.03
C PRO A 23 -9.53 13.53 -17.18
N SER A 24 -10.87 13.53 -17.14
CA SER A 24 -11.73 12.93 -18.16
C SER A 24 -11.47 13.58 -19.52
N ALA A 25 -10.99 12.80 -20.49
CA ALA A 25 -10.77 13.27 -21.84
C ALA A 25 -12.08 13.26 -22.63
N LEU A 26 -12.78 14.40 -22.63
CA LEU A 26 -13.85 14.70 -23.60
C LEU A 26 -13.46 15.95 -24.38
N ARG A 27 -12.80 15.73 -25.54
CA ARG A 27 -13.06 16.39 -26.85
C ARG A 27 -11.95 16.02 -27.85
N PRO A 28 -12.30 15.72 -29.12
CA PRO A 28 -11.32 15.44 -30.15
C PRO A 28 -10.93 16.74 -30.85
N ARG A 29 -9.63 17.08 -30.93
CA ARG A 29 -9.08 17.84 -32.06
C ARG A 29 -7.65 17.41 -32.35
N ARG A 30 -7.45 17.08 -33.63
CA ARG A 30 -6.18 16.77 -34.29
C ARG A 30 -5.26 17.98 -34.24
N ARG A 31 -3.97 17.76 -33.91
CA ARG A 31 -2.77 18.31 -34.56
C ARG A 31 -1.54 17.80 -33.82
N CYS A 32 -0.61 17.24 -34.58
CA CYS A 32 0.72 16.82 -34.13
C CYS A 32 1.51 18.02 -33.61
N HIS A 33 1.88 17.98 -32.34
CA HIS A 33 3.04 18.66 -31.78
C HIS A 33 3.59 17.81 -30.65
N CYS A 34 4.92 17.64 -30.66
CA CYS A 34 5.72 16.88 -29.72
C CYS A 34 5.22 17.07 -28.27
N ARG A 35 4.50 16.08 -27.73
CA ARG A 35 3.99 16.13 -26.36
C ARG A 35 5.14 15.76 -25.42
N ARG A 36 5.66 16.76 -24.71
CA ARG A 36 6.30 16.55 -23.41
C ARG A 36 5.42 15.60 -22.59
N SER A 37 6.00 14.48 -22.16
CA SER A 37 5.33 13.49 -21.32
C SER A 37 4.69 14.19 -20.10
N ARG A 38 3.37 14.03 -19.95
CA ARG A 38 2.65 14.53 -18.77
C ARG A 38 3.06 13.63 -17.60
N ARG A 39 3.93 14.12 -16.73
CA ARG A 39 4.30 13.44 -15.49
C ARG A 39 3.06 13.25 -14.62
N SER A 40 2.79 12.00 -14.23
CA SER A 40 1.81 11.65 -13.20
C SER A 40 2.30 12.22 -11.86
N ARG A 41 1.39 12.82 -11.09
CA ARG A 41 1.72 13.38 -9.76
C ARG A 41 1.66 12.27 -8.73
N GLY A 42 2.50 12.31 -7.70
CA GLY A 42 2.55 11.27 -6.68
C GLY A 42 2.34 11.81 -5.27
N ARG A 43 2.11 10.91 -4.34
CA ARG A 43 2.27 11.12 -2.90
C ARG A 43 3.19 10.03 -2.40
N ARG A 44 3.96 10.27 -1.35
CA ARG A 44 4.68 9.19 -0.66
C ARG A 44 4.54 9.35 0.86
N ARG A 45 4.51 8.24 1.59
CA ARG A 45 4.42 8.21 3.05
C ARG A 45 5.58 7.42 3.62
N GLN A 46 6.07 7.82 4.80
CA GLN A 46 7.07 7.08 5.56
C GLN A 46 7.05 7.57 7.01
N GLY A 47 6.91 6.66 7.97
CA GLY A 47 6.82 6.99 9.40
C GLY A 47 8.17 7.03 10.15
N ASP A 48 9.22 6.44 9.59
CA ASP A 48 10.55 6.40 10.21
C ASP A 48 11.42 7.59 9.77
N ASP A 49 12.06 8.27 10.71
CA ASP A 49 12.87 9.48 10.45
C ASP A 49 13.98 9.25 9.42
N ARG A 50 14.72 8.12 9.51
CA ARG A 50 15.84 7.83 8.61
C ARG A 50 15.34 7.61 7.19
N PHE A 51 14.32 6.78 7.03
CA PHE A 51 13.75 6.53 5.72
C PHE A 51 12.99 7.75 5.17
N PHE A 52 12.38 8.56 6.02
CA PHE A 52 11.68 9.78 5.60
C PHE A 52 12.66 10.81 5.04
N ALA A 53 13.84 10.95 5.65
CA ALA A 53 14.90 11.79 5.12
C ALA A 53 15.35 11.36 3.71
N LEU A 54 15.48 10.05 3.47
CA LEU A 54 15.78 9.51 2.13
C LEU A 54 14.63 9.78 1.15
N LEU A 55 13.39 9.57 1.60
CA LEU A 55 12.19 9.81 0.81
C LEU A 55 12.09 11.27 0.36
N ALA A 56 12.34 12.22 1.28
CA ALA A 56 12.32 13.64 1.01
C ALA A 56 13.36 14.05 -0.04
N ARG A 57 14.57 13.50 0.06
CA ARG A 57 15.63 13.73 -0.95
C ARG A 57 15.23 13.22 -2.34
N ASN A 58 14.63 12.04 -2.41
CA ASN A 58 14.18 11.47 -3.68
C ASN A 58 12.98 12.24 -4.25
N ALA A 59 12.06 12.68 -3.40
CA ALA A 59 10.87 13.42 -3.81
C ALA A 59 11.21 14.82 -4.34
N ALA A 60 12.26 15.47 -3.82
CA ALA A 60 12.71 16.77 -4.31
C ALA A 60 13.11 16.76 -5.80
N GLN A 61 13.43 15.59 -6.36
CA GLN A 61 13.78 15.41 -7.78
C GLN A 61 12.57 15.07 -8.65
N LEU A 62 11.41 14.82 -8.04
CA LEU A 62 10.21 14.30 -8.66
C LEU A 62 9.03 15.25 -8.38
N GLU A 63 8.86 16.28 -9.20
CA GLU A 63 7.73 17.20 -9.03
C GLU A 63 6.49 16.80 -9.85
N PRO A 64 5.26 17.00 -9.29
CA PRO A 64 4.92 17.39 -7.91
C PRO A 64 4.55 16.19 -7.00
N ILE A 65 5.16 16.12 -5.80
CA ILE A 65 4.88 15.11 -4.77
C ILE A 65 4.53 15.75 -3.42
N GLU A 66 3.53 15.20 -2.71
CA GLU A 66 3.26 15.51 -1.30
C GLU A 66 3.75 14.38 -0.38
N LEU A 67 4.34 14.74 0.75
CA LEU A 67 4.92 13.82 1.73
C LEU A 67 4.13 13.84 3.03
N GLU A 68 3.90 12.66 3.60
CA GLU A 68 3.33 12.51 4.95
C GLU A 68 4.30 11.72 5.83
N HIS A 69 4.67 12.30 6.98
CA HIS A 69 5.57 11.69 7.96
C HIS A 69 4.78 11.02 9.08
N ALA A 70 4.14 9.89 8.76
CA ALA A 70 3.40 9.10 9.72
C ALA A 70 3.37 7.61 9.33
N PHE A 71 3.27 6.76 10.34
CA PHE A 71 2.83 5.38 10.19
C PHE A 71 1.32 5.32 9.92
N VAL A 72 0.86 4.30 9.20
CA VAL A 72 -0.54 4.15 8.78
C VAL A 72 -1.18 2.96 9.48
N GLU A 73 -2.33 3.18 10.11
CA GLU A 73 -3.07 2.15 10.89
C GLU A 73 -2.23 1.46 11.99
N THR A 74 -1.30 2.20 12.59
CA THR A 74 -0.38 1.74 13.64
C THR A 74 -0.78 2.30 15.02
N PRO A 75 -0.51 1.60 16.13
CA PRO A 75 -0.74 2.14 17.47
C PRO A 75 0.03 3.45 17.72
N ALA A 76 -0.55 4.33 18.55
CA ALA A 76 0.05 5.63 18.90
C ALA A 76 1.32 5.52 19.77
N ARG A 77 1.62 4.33 20.29
CA ARG A 77 2.81 4.04 21.10
C ARG A 77 3.46 2.76 20.64
N GLY A 78 4.79 2.74 20.64
CA GLY A 78 5.59 1.58 20.29
C GLY A 78 7.08 1.91 20.18
N ARG A 79 7.85 0.93 19.74
CA ARG A 79 9.28 1.04 19.49
C ARG A 79 9.51 0.75 18.02
N ILE A 80 10.37 1.55 17.39
CA ILE A 80 10.74 1.34 15.99
C ILE A 80 11.93 0.38 15.96
N GLU A 81 11.71 -0.82 15.42
CA GLU A 81 12.76 -1.77 15.07
C GLU A 81 13.16 -1.58 13.61
N ARG A 82 14.46 -1.63 13.35
CA ARG A 82 15.03 -1.47 12.00
C ARG A 82 15.89 -2.69 11.68
N GLY A 83 15.76 -3.22 10.48
CA GLY A 83 16.53 -4.38 10.03
C GLY A 83 16.37 -4.60 8.53
N ALA A 84 17.41 -5.14 7.88
CA ALA A 84 17.38 -5.50 6.45
C ALA A 84 16.89 -4.40 5.48
N GLY A 85 17.08 -3.13 5.82
CA GLY A 85 16.63 -2.01 4.97
C GLY A 85 15.17 -1.59 5.17
N THR A 86 14.50 -2.13 6.19
CA THR A 86 13.11 -1.79 6.53
C THR A 86 12.98 -1.34 7.99
N ALA A 87 11.78 -0.84 8.35
CA ALA A 87 11.45 -0.47 9.70
C ALA A 87 10.01 -0.86 10.05
N ARG A 88 9.81 -1.28 11.31
CA ARG A 88 8.52 -1.65 11.85
C ARG A 88 8.36 -1.13 13.28
N VAL A 89 7.12 -0.89 13.67
CA VAL A 89 6.70 -0.64 15.04
C VAL A 89 6.39 -1.95 15.73
N VAL A 90 6.93 -2.10 16.93
CA VAL A 90 6.61 -3.19 17.85
C VAL A 90 6.04 -2.62 19.14
N GLU A 91 5.35 -3.47 19.91
CA GLU A 91 4.82 -3.08 21.22
C GLU A 91 5.91 -2.65 22.21
N GLY A 92 5.54 -1.74 23.10
CA GLY A 92 6.42 -1.11 24.09
C GLY A 92 7.20 0.06 23.51
N GLY A 93 7.50 1.09 24.30
CA GLY A 93 8.26 2.27 23.85
C GLY A 93 7.48 3.58 23.95
N GLY A 94 7.93 4.58 23.19
CA GLY A 94 7.47 5.97 23.26
C GLY A 94 6.30 6.28 22.30
N PRO A 95 5.88 7.54 22.24
CA PRO A 95 4.88 8.00 21.27
C PRO A 95 5.40 7.85 19.83
N ILE A 96 4.53 7.42 18.93
CA ILE A 96 4.80 7.28 17.50
C ILE A 96 3.83 8.15 16.71
N ARG A 97 4.33 8.79 15.65
CA ARG A 97 3.49 9.53 14.70
C ARG A 97 2.71 8.53 13.84
N ALA A 98 1.52 8.16 14.28
CA ALA A 98 0.62 7.29 13.54
C ALA A 98 -0.68 8.01 13.19
N LYS A 99 -1.23 7.73 12.01
CA LYS A 99 -2.52 8.27 11.56
C LYS A 99 -3.32 7.21 10.79
N PRO A 100 -4.65 7.20 10.93
CA PRO A 100 -5.50 6.43 10.03
C PRO A 100 -5.35 6.91 8.57
N LEU A 101 -5.46 5.99 7.62
CA LEU A 101 -5.35 6.32 6.19
C LEU A 101 -6.35 7.40 5.78
N ARG A 102 -7.59 7.30 6.27
CA ARG A 102 -8.64 8.29 6.04
C ARG A 102 -8.20 9.70 6.44
N ARG A 103 -7.66 9.86 7.64
CA ARG A 103 -7.19 11.17 8.15
C ARG A 103 -6.12 11.77 7.25
N ILE A 104 -5.21 10.95 6.75
CA ILE A 104 -4.15 11.39 5.83
C ILE A 104 -4.75 11.82 4.47
N LEU A 105 -5.82 11.20 4.00
CA LEU A 105 -6.48 11.65 2.77
C LEU A 105 -7.26 12.96 2.98
N ASP A 106 -7.89 13.12 4.14
CA ASP A 106 -8.65 14.33 4.51
C ASP A 106 -7.72 15.55 4.65
N GLU A 107 -6.54 15.37 5.27
CA GLU A 107 -5.51 16.43 5.41
C GLU A 107 -4.86 16.79 4.06
N HIS A 108 -5.13 16.03 3.00
CA HIS A 108 -4.54 16.23 1.70
C HIS A 108 -5.53 16.06 0.54
N PRO A 109 -6.40 17.06 0.32
CA PRO A 109 -7.60 16.93 -0.52
C PRO A 109 -7.29 16.63 -2.00
N ARG A 110 -6.09 16.97 -2.50
CA ARG A 110 -5.67 16.63 -3.88
C ARG A 110 -5.63 15.12 -4.15
N PHE A 111 -5.60 14.32 -3.10
CA PHE A 111 -5.54 12.86 -3.16
C PHE A 111 -6.76 12.20 -2.49
N ALA A 112 -7.83 12.95 -2.22
CA ALA A 112 -9.05 12.42 -1.62
C ALA A 112 -9.70 11.30 -2.46
N ARG A 113 -9.43 11.27 -3.78
CA ARG A 113 -9.85 10.21 -4.71
C ARG A 113 -8.63 9.65 -5.45
N PRO A 114 -7.83 8.78 -4.81
CA PRO A 114 -6.68 8.15 -5.43
C PRO A 114 -7.05 7.42 -6.74
N ALA A 115 -6.24 7.54 -7.78
CA ALA A 115 -6.30 6.63 -8.95
C ALA A 115 -5.59 5.31 -8.67
N LEU A 116 -4.52 5.37 -7.87
CA LEU A 116 -3.69 4.25 -7.46
C LEU A 116 -3.38 4.43 -5.97
N LEU A 117 -3.47 3.35 -5.21
CA LEU A 117 -2.94 3.22 -3.87
C LEU A 117 -1.90 2.10 -3.88
N LYS A 118 -0.61 2.48 -3.89
CA LYS A 118 0.47 1.52 -3.62
C LYS A 118 0.62 1.35 -2.12
N LEU A 119 0.73 0.12 -1.62
CA LEU A 119 1.19 -0.24 -0.30
C LEU A 119 2.45 -1.12 -0.47
N ASP A 120 3.32 -1.05 0.52
CA ASP A 120 4.65 -1.68 0.53
C ASP A 120 5.14 -1.60 1.96
N THR A 121 4.51 -2.42 2.81
CA THR A 121 4.47 -2.17 4.25
C THR A 121 4.76 -3.43 5.05
N ASP A 122 5.81 -4.18 4.72
CA ASP A 122 6.33 -5.34 5.48
C ASP A 122 5.24 -6.15 6.24
N GLY A 123 4.18 -6.57 5.55
CA GLY A 123 3.06 -7.36 6.11
C GLY A 123 1.84 -6.59 6.63
N PHE A 124 1.82 -5.26 6.55
CA PHE A 124 0.68 -4.42 6.98
C PHE A 124 -0.27 -4.06 5.86
N ASP A 125 0.06 -4.48 4.65
CA ASP A 125 -0.69 -4.21 3.43
C ASP A 125 -2.12 -4.72 3.57
N VAL A 126 -2.28 -6.00 3.90
CA VAL A 126 -3.60 -6.62 4.12
C VAL A 126 -4.35 -5.99 5.31
N PRO A 127 -3.77 -5.84 6.51
CA PRO A 127 -4.41 -5.12 7.61
C PRO A 127 -4.90 -3.70 7.26
N ILE A 128 -4.07 -2.91 6.57
CA ILE A 128 -4.42 -1.54 6.15
C ILE A 128 -5.62 -1.56 5.19
N LEU A 129 -5.64 -2.49 4.24
CA LEU A 129 -6.75 -2.64 3.29
C LEU A 129 -8.05 -3.03 4.00
N LEU A 130 -8.00 -4.05 4.86
CA LEU A 130 -9.17 -4.56 5.59
C LEU A 130 -9.75 -3.50 6.53
N ALA A 131 -8.91 -2.69 7.18
CA ALA A 131 -9.36 -1.58 8.03
C ALA A 131 -10.04 -0.43 7.25
N ASN A 132 -9.86 -0.38 5.92
CA ASN A 132 -10.29 0.75 5.08
C ASN A 132 -11.28 0.35 3.97
N LEU A 133 -11.95 -0.80 4.06
CA LEU A 133 -12.88 -1.28 3.02
C LEU A 133 -13.94 -0.25 2.62
N ASP A 134 -14.53 0.48 3.58
CA ASP A 134 -15.53 1.52 3.29
C ASP A 134 -14.96 2.68 2.45
N LEU A 135 -13.71 3.07 2.73
CA LEU A 135 -13.01 4.10 1.97
C LEU A 135 -12.71 3.61 0.56
N LEU A 136 -12.26 2.36 0.43
CA LEU A 136 -11.95 1.73 -0.86
C LEU A 136 -13.21 1.55 -1.72
N ALA A 137 -14.33 1.16 -1.11
CA ALA A 137 -15.62 1.01 -1.78
C ALA A 137 -16.08 2.32 -2.44
N ARG A 138 -15.84 3.46 -1.76
CA ARG A 138 -16.21 4.80 -2.24
C ARG A 138 -15.24 5.36 -3.27
N THR A 139 -13.94 5.15 -3.08
CA THR A 139 -12.90 5.81 -3.89
C THR A 139 -12.43 4.96 -5.07
N ARG A 140 -12.53 3.63 -4.97
CA ARG A 140 -12.17 2.64 -5.98
C ARG A 140 -10.83 2.89 -6.68
N PRO A 141 -9.73 3.18 -5.96
CA PRO A 141 -8.41 3.22 -6.58
C PRO A 141 -8.02 1.85 -7.12
N VAL A 142 -7.14 1.81 -8.11
CA VAL A 142 -6.32 0.62 -8.33
C VAL A 142 -5.48 0.38 -7.07
N LEU A 143 -5.42 -0.85 -6.60
CA LEU A 143 -4.61 -1.24 -5.45
C LEU A 143 -3.34 -1.93 -5.96
N PHE A 144 -2.19 -1.59 -5.40
CA PHE A 144 -0.94 -2.29 -5.67
C PHE A 144 -0.25 -2.57 -4.35
N PHE A 145 -0.07 -3.83 -3.95
CA PHE A 145 0.46 -4.13 -2.62
C PHE A 145 1.19 -5.46 -2.57
N GLU A 146 2.04 -5.62 -1.56
CA GLU A 146 2.74 -6.87 -1.31
C GLU A 146 1.81 -7.87 -0.59
N TYR A 147 1.70 -9.07 -1.14
CA TYR A 147 1.01 -10.20 -0.55
C TYR A 147 2.03 -11.26 -0.13
N ASP A 148 2.36 -11.26 1.16
CA ASP A 148 3.24 -12.25 1.78
C ASP A 148 2.54 -12.99 2.94
N PRO A 149 2.13 -14.26 2.75
CA PRO A 149 1.59 -15.09 3.83
C PRO A 149 2.54 -15.29 5.01
N TYR A 150 3.86 -15.26 4.80
CA TYR A 150 4.85 -15.35 5.88
C TYR A 150 4.77 -14.17 6.84
N LEU A 151 4.44 -12.98 6.31
CA LEU A 151 4.22 -11.77 7.10
C LEU A 151 2.78 -11.63 7.62
N GLY A 152 1.93 -12.63 7.35
CA GLY A 152 0.57 -12.72 7.89
C GLY A 152 -0.52 -12.27 6.93
N ALA A 153 -0.23 -12.11 5.64
CA ALA A 153 -1.26 -11.89 4.63
C ALA A 153 -2.23 -13.09 4.57
N THR A 154 -3.53 -12.79 4.54
CA THR A 154 -4.61 -13.78 4.55
C THR A 154 -5.47 -13.65 3.29
N PRO A 155 -5.99 -14.77 2.74
CA PRO A 155 -6.70 -14.77 1.46
C PRO A 155 -8.09 -14.12 1.51
N ASP A 156 -8.65 -13.92 2.70
CA ASP A 156 -9.93 -13.25 2.89
C ASP A 156 -9.95 -11.83 2.32
N VAL A 157 -8.79 -11.15 2.24
CA VAL A 157 -8.66 -9.84 1.60
C VAL A 157 -9.25 -9.83 0.19
N PHE A 158 -9.07 -10.90 -0.58
CA PHE A 158 -9.54 -10.96 -1.96
C PHE A 158 -11.07 -11.06 -2.04
N GLU A 159 -11.70 -11.82 -1.15
CA GLU A 159 -13.15 -11.89 -1.04
C GLU A 159 -13.74 -10.54 -0.59
N ARG A 160 -13.15 -9.93 0.44
CA ARG A 160 -13.60 -8.63 0.95
C ARG A 160 -13.49 -7.53 -0.11
N LEU A 161 -12.43 -7.55 -0.93
CA LEU A 161 -12.28 -6.63 -2.04
C LEU A 161 -13.30 -6.89 -3.15
N ARG A 162 -13.61 -8.16 -3.46
CA ARG A 162 -14.65 -8.54 -4.42
C ARG A 162 -16.02 -8.01 -4.00
N GLU A 163 -16.36 -8.13 -2.72
CA GLU A 163 -17.64 -7.69 -2.14
C GLU A 163 -17.86 -6.18 -2.29
N ILE A 164 -16.80 -5.37 -2.20
CA ILE A 164 -16.88 -3.91 -2.37
C ILE A 164 -16.73 -3.46 -3.84
N GLY A 165 -16.69 -4.41 -4.77
CA GLY A 165 -16.79 -4.16 -6.21
C GLY A 165 -15.46 -4.20 -6.97
N TYR A 166 -14.40 -4.77 -6.41
CA TYR A 166 -13.21 -5.11 -7.19
C TYR A 166 -13.43 -6.40 -7.99
N ARG A 167 -12.76 -6.52 -9.14
CA ARG A 167 -13.01 -7.63 -10.08
C ARG A 167 -11.75 -8.31 -10.59
N ARG A 168 -10.69 -7.58 -10.86
CA ARG A 168 -9.50 -8.13 -11.52
C ARG A 168 -8.28 -8.10 -10.61
N LEU A 169 -7.54 -9.20 -10.58
CA LEU A 169 -6.27 -9.38 -9.89
C LEU A 169 -5.18 -9.70 -10.91
N ASP A 170 -4.10 -8.94 -10.94
CA ASP A 170 -2.86 -9.29 -11.64
C ASP A 170 -1.78 -9.61 -10.62
N VAL A 171 -1.07 -10.71 -10.84
CA VAL A 171 -0.05 -11.25 -9.92
C VAL A 171 1.32 -11.08 -10.55
N TYR A 172 2.26 -10.56 -9.77
CA TYR A 172 3.66 -10.41 -10.12
C TYR A 172 4.51 -11.16 -9.09
N GLU A 173 5.57 -11.84 -9.52
CA GLU A 173 6.57 -12.37 -8.60
C GLU A 173 7.33 -11.24 -7.91
N ASN A 174 8.00 -11.54 -6.79
CA ASN A 174 8.89 -10.61 -6.11
C ASN A 174 10.08 -10.11 -6.97
N THR A 175 10.34 -10.75 -8.12
CA THR A 175 11.28 -10.30 -9.15
C THR A 175 10.70 -9.22 -10.08
N GLY A 176 9.40 -8.97 -10.02
CA GLY A 176 8.66 -8.03 -10.87
C GLY A 176 8.06 -8.65 -12.14
N GLU A 177 8.25 -9.94 -12.37
CA GLU A 177 7.73 -10.65 -13.53
C GLU A 177 6.21 -10.83 -13.42
N HIS A 178 5.47 -10.51 -14.48
CA HIS A 178 4.02 -10.76 -14.51
C HIS A 178 3.78 -12.27 -14.67
N VAL A 179 3.06 -12.86 -13.72
CA VAL A 179 2.75 -14.29 -13.72
C VAL A 179 1.45 -14.56 -14.45
N ARG A 180 0.38 -13.88 -14.03
CA ARG A 180 -0.97 -14.12 -14.55
C ARG A 180 -1.97 -13.03 -14.16
N SER A 181 -3.14 -13.09 -14.81
CA SER A 181 -4.31 -12.30 -14.44
C SER A 181 -5.45 -13.25 -14.08
N LEU A 182 -6.18 -12.91 -13.02
CA LEU A 182 -7.30 -13.68 -12.46
C LEU A 182 -8.49 -12.74 -12.24
N GLU A 183 -9.69 -13.33 -12.14
CA GLU A 183 -10.83 -12.66 -11.53
C GLU A 183 -10.82 -12.86 -10.02
N LEU A 184 -11.27 -11.85 -9.27
CA LEU A 184 -11.40 -11.95 -7.82
C LEU A 184 -12.53 -12.93 -7.44
N PRO A 185 -12.35 -13.72 -6.36
CA PRO A 185 -11.28 -13.58 -5.37
C PRO A 185 -9.92 -14.07 -5.88
N GLY A 186 -9.91 -15.06 -6.78
CA GLY A 186 -8.67 -15.74 -7.19
C GLY A 186 -8.06 -16.51 -6.03
N ASP A 187 -7.40 -17.64 -6.32
CA ASP A 187 -6.63 -18.36 -5.31
C ASP A 187 -5.15 -18.31 -5.68
N ILE A 188 -4.39 -17.60 -4.87
CA ILE A 188 -2.93 -17.54 -4.95
C ILE A 188 -2.28 -17.98 -3.63
N HIS A 189 -3.04 -18.17 -2.55
CA HIS A 189 -2.48 -18.29 -1.20
C HIS A 189 -1.63 -19.55 -1.05
N GLY A 190 -2.10 -20.68 -1.61
CA GLY A 190 -1.37 -21.94 -1.57
C GLY A 190 0.01 -21.88 -2.24
N GLU A 191 0.21 -20.98 -3.21
CA GLU A 191 1.47 -20.84 -3.94
C GLU A 191 2.54 -20.04 -3.20
N TYR A 192 2.13 -19.20 -2.25
CA TYR A 192 3.02 -18.32 -1.49
C TYR A 192 3.18 -18.74 -0.02
N VAL A 193 2.35 -19.67 0.47
CA VAL A 193 2.51 -20.27 1.80
C VAL A 193 3.72 -21.21 1.87
N GLY A 194 4.38 -21.25 3.03
CA GLY A 194 5.43 -22.23 3.32
C GLY A 194 6.82 -21.86 2.82
N HIS A 195 6.96 -20.76 2.08
CA HIS A 195 8.23 -20.30 1.51
C HIS A 195 9.10 -19.48 2.47
N ARG A 196 8.72 -19.33 3.74
CA ARG A 196 9.49 -18.60 4.78
C ARG A 196 9.94 -17.18 4.35
N GLY A 197 9.11 -16.49 3.58
CA GLY A 197 9.40 -15.15 3.04
C GLY A 197 10.34 -15.13 1.83
N ALA A 198 10.79 -16.29 1.33
CA ALA A 198 11.61 -16.35 0.11
C ALA A 198 10.81 -16.09 -1.18
N ARG A 199 9.48 -16.24 -1.11
CA ARG A 199 8.55 -15.94 -2.20
C ARG A 199 7.34 -15.21 -1.64
N TYR A 200 6.97 -14.14 -2.31
CA TYR A 200 5.78 -13.34 -2.09
C TYR A 200 5.34 -12.75 -3.45
N ALA A 201 4.11 -12.25 -3.51
CA ALA A 201 3.60 -11.62 -4.72
C ALA A 201 3.47 -10.11 -4.54
N ASP A 202 3.80 -9.35 -5.56
CA ASP A 202 3.19 -8.04 -5.76
C ASP A 202 1.86 -8.24 -6.48
N VAL A 203 0.78 -7.68 -5.95
CA VAL A 203 -0.55 -7.82 -6.56
C VAL A 203 -1.13 -6.48 -6.97
N CYS A 204 -1.72 -6.43 -8.16
CA CYS A 204 -2.43 -5.28 -8.68
C CYS A 204 -3.92 -5.61 -8.81
N ILE A 205 -4.78 -4.88 -8.10
CA ILE A 205 -6.22 -5.15 -8.06
C ILE A 205 -7.01 -3.96 -8.57
N ARG A 206 -7.99 -4.22 -9.44
CA ARG A 206 -8.77 -3.20 -10.16
C ARG A 206 -10.28 -3.39 -9.96
N PRO A 207 -11.05 -2.29 -9.85
CA PRO A 207 -12.51 -2.31 -9.93
C PRO A 207 -13.02 -2.99 -11.20
#